data_AF-A0A7L0TFZ9-F1
#
_entry.id   AF-A0A7L0TFZ9-F1
#
_cell.length_a   1.000
_cell.length_b   1.000
_cell.length_c   1.000
_cell.angle_alpha   90.00
_cell.angle_beta   90.00
_cell.angle_gamma   90.00
#
_symmetry.space_group_name_H-M   'P 1'
#
loop_
_entity.id
_entity.type
_entity.pdbx_description
1 polymer ?
#
loop_
_entity_poly.entity_id
_entity_poly.type
_entity_poly.pdbx_seq_one_letter_code
_entity_poly.pdbx_strand_id
1 'polypeptide(L)'
;MLQTSNYSLVLFLQFLLLFYDLFVNSFSELLRTAPAVQLVLFIIQDIAILFNVIIVFLMFFNTFVFQAGLVNLLFNKFKGTILLSATYLALSISFHVWVMNLRWRDSGRFVWTEGLQTLFVFQRL
;
A
#
# COMPACT_ATOMS: atom_id res chain seq x y z
N MET A 1 -18.58 14.48 16.69
CA MET A 1 -19.05 14.35 15.30
C MET A 1 -18.02 15.01 14.39
N LEU A 2 -17.41 14.27 13.48
CA LEU A 2 -16.61 14.89 12.41
C LEU A 2 -17.55 15.77 11.59
N GLN A 3 -17.24 17.06 11.44
CA GLN A 3 -17.94 17.90 10.46
C GLN A 3 -17.74 17.26 9.08
N THR A 4 -18.81 17.16 8.30
CA THR A 4 -18.85 16.50 6.98
C THR A 4 -17.75 16.99 6.03
N SER A 5 -17.35 18.27 6.12
CA SER A 5 -16.22 18.83 5.38
C SER A 5 -14.88 18.15 5.70
N ASN A 6 -14.56 17.93 6.98
CA ASN A 6 -13.31 17.31 7.41
C ASN A 6 -13.22 15.85 6.99
N TYR A 7 -14.36 15.14 7.02
CA TYR A 7 -14.41 13.76 6.56
C TYR A 7 -14.23 13.64 5.04
N SER A 8 -14.80 14.57 4.27
CA SER A 8 -14.60 14.65 2.81
C SER A 8 -13.13 14.82 2.44
N LEU A 9 -12.40 15.67 3.17
CA LEU A 9 -10.96 15.88 2.94
C LEU A 9 -10.16 14.59 3.23
N VAL A 10 -10.44 13.91 4.35
CA VAL A 10 -9.75 12.66 4.69
C VAL A 10 -9.99 11.58 3.63
N LEU A 11 -11.23 11.45 3.15
CA LEU A 11 -11.55 10.52 2.06
C LEU A 11 -10.83 10.90 0.76
N PHE A 12 -10.83 12.18 0.39
CA PHE A 12 -10.11 12.66 -0.79
C PHE A 12 -8.62 12.32 -0.72
N LEU A 13 -8.00 12.51 0.45
CA LEU A 13 -6.60 12.13 0.67
C LEU A 13 -6.39 10.62 0.51
N GLN A 14 -7.27 9.78 1.06
CA GLN A 14 -7.18 8.32 0.87
C GLN A 14 -7.29 7.91 -0.60
N PHE A 15 -8.20 8.53 -1.35
CA PHE A 15 -8.33 8.27 -2.79
C PHE A 15 -7.10 8.71 -3.56
N LEU A 16 -6.49 9.84 -3.19
CA LEU A 16 -5.25 10.32 -3.80
C LEU A 16 -4.09 9.34 -3.54
N LEU A 17 -3.93 8.86 -2.31
CA LEU A 17 -2.91 7.87 -1.95
C LEU A 17 -3.11 6.54 -2.70
N LEU A 18 -4.36 6.09 -2.82
CA LEU A 18 -4.70 4.86 -3.55
C LEU A 18 -4.51 5.02 -5.06
N PHE A 19 -4.82 6.19 -5.61
CA PHE A 19 -4.52 6.51 -7.01
C PHE A 19 -3.01 6.51 -7.27
N TYR A 20 -2.22 7.07 -6.37
CA TYR A 20 -0.77 7.04 -6.46
C TYR A 20 -0.22 5.60 -6.41
N ASP A 21 -0.75 4.76 -5.52
CA ASP A 21 -0.40 3.34 -5.46
C ASP A 21 -0.69 2.60 -6.79
N LEU A 22 -1.89 2.78 -7.35
CA LEU A 22 -2.25 2.23 -8.66
C LEU A 22 -1.34 2.74 -9.79
N PHE A 23 -0.99 4.01 -9.74
CA PHE A 23 -0.07 4.62 -10.70
C PHE A 23 1.30 3.94 -10.64
N VAL A 24 1.91 3.81 -9.46
CA VAL A 24 3.24 3.17 -9.35
C VAL A 24 3.17 1.68 -9.74
N ASN A 25 2.13 0.97 -9.34
CA ASN A 25 1.90 -0.43 -9.75
C ASN A 25 1.80 -0.61 -11.27
N SER A 26 1.29 0.39 -11.99
CA SER A 26 1.10 0.34 -13.44
C SER A 26 2.31 0.82 -14.23
N PHE A 27 2.99 1.87 -13.75
CA PHE A 27 3.98 2.60 -14.53
C PHE A 27 5.44 2.38 -14.07
N SER A 28 5.68 1.80 -12.89
CA SER A 28 7.05 1.62 -12.36
C SER A 28 7.98 0.83 -13.28
N GLU A 29 7.45 -0.09 -14.10
CA GLU A 29 8.26 -0.89 -15.04
C GLU A 29 8.88 -0.05 -16.17
N LEU A 30 8.30 1.11 -16.51
CA LEU A 30 8.87 2.05 -17.48
C LEU A 30 10.22 2.61 -17.04
N LEU A 31 10.48 2.61 -15.74
CA LEU A 31 11.70 3.15 -15.12
C LEU A 31 12.73 2.06 -14.81
N ARG A 32 12.57 0.85 -15.36
CA ARG A 32 13.48 -0.28 -15.15
C ARG A 32 14.96 0.04 -15.42
N THR A 33 15.24 0.89 -16.41
CA THR A 33 16.61 1.27 -16.79
C THR A 33 17.28 2.20 -15.78
N ALA A 34 16.51 2.82 -14.89
CA ALA A 34 16.97 3.72 -13.84
C ALA A 34 16.63 3.15 -12.45
N PRO A 35 17.34 2.10 -11.98
CA PRO A 35 16.99 1.37 -10.76
C PRO A 35 16.94 2.26 -9.50
N ALA A 36 17.77 3.30 -9.43
CA ALA A 36 17.74 4.26 -8.32
C ALA A 36 16.43 5.07 -8.29
N VAL A 37 15.92 5.51 -9.44
CA VAL A 37 14.64 6.23 -9.54
C VAL A 37 13.48 5.28 -9.22
N GLN A 38 13.54 4.04 -9.72
CA GLN A 38 12.56 3.01 -9.41
C GLN A 38 12.51 2.70 -7.90
N LEU A 39 13.67 2.62 -7.23
CA LEU A 39 13.75 2.43 -5.78
C LEU A 39 13.05 3.56 -5.02
N VAL A 40 13.31 4.82 -5.39
CA VAL A 40 12.67 5.98 -4.73
C VAL A 40 11.16 5.92 -4.89
N LEU A 41 10.65 5.58 -6.09
CA LEU A 41 9.22 5.43 -6.31
C LEU A 41 8.59 4.33 -5.44
N PHE A 42 9.25 3.18 -5.31
CA PHE A 42 8.80 2.09 -4.45
C PHE A 42 8.77 2.48 -2.97
N ILE A 43 9.77 3.21 -2.49
CA ILE A 43 9.78 3.73 -1.12
C ILE A 43 8.61 4.70 -0.89
N ILE A 44 8.35 5.62 -1.82
CA ILE A 44 7.24 6.57 -1.71
C ILE A 44 5.90 5.82 -1.74
N GLN A 45 5.77 4.78 -2.59
CA GLN A 45 4.58 3.94 -2.65
C GLN A 45 4.33 3.21 -1.32
N ASP A 46 5.34 2.55 -0.76
CA ASP A 46 5.21 1.81 0.51
C ASP A 46 4.83 2.76 1.66
N ILE A 47 5.40 3.97 1.68
CA ILE A 47 5.02 5.02 2.63
C ILE A 47 3.56 5.47 2.42
N ALA A 48 3.11 5.64 1.16
CA ALA A 48 1.73 6.02 0.85
C ALA A 48 0.73 4.94 1.29
N ILE A 49 1.03 3.66 1.07
CA ILE A 49 0.22 2.53 1.55
C ILE A 49 0.15 2.55 3.07
N LEU A 50 1.30 2.72 3.75
CA LEU A 50 1.36 2.81 5.21
C LEU A 50 0.50 3.97 5.75
N PHE A 51 0.58 5.15 5.14
CA PHE A 51 -0.27 6.29 5.51
C PHE A 51 -1.75 6.00 5.29
N ASN A 52 -2.12 5.35 4.19
CA ASN A 52 -3.51 4.97 3.93
C ASN A 52 -4.05 4.08 5.06
N VAL A 53 -3.27 3.07 5.47
CA VAL A 53 -3.57 2.18 6.59
C VAL A 53 -3.69 2.95 7.91
N ILE A 54 -2.76 3.86 8.21
CA ILE A 54 -2.82 4.70 9.41
C ILE A 54 -4.10 5.55 9.42
N ILE A 55 -4.48 6.15 8.30
CA ILE A 55 -5.71 6.95 8.20
C ILE A 55 -6.94 6.09 8.48
N VAL A 56 -6.99 4.84 7.97
CA VAL A 56 -8.08 3.89 8.31
C VAL A 56 -8.17 3.67 9.82
N PHE A 57 -7.03 3.44 10.49
CA PHE A 57 -7.01 3.27 11.95
C PHE A 57 -7.42 4.55 12.71
N LEU A 58 -6.97 5.72 12.28
CA LEU A 58 -7.39 7.00 12.86
C LEU A 58 -8.90 7.21 12.69
N MET A 59 -9.45 6.82 11.54
CA MET A 59 -10.90 6.87 11.30
C MET A 59 -11.66 5.94 12.24
N PHE A 60 -11.13 4.74 12.53
CA PHE A 60 -11.70 3.82 13.51
C PHE A 60 -11.74 4.40 14.93
N PHE A 61 -10.65 5.02 15.39
CA PHE A 61 -10.60 5.65 16.71
C PHE A 61 -11.57 6.82 16.85
N ASN A 62 -11.89 7.50 15.75
CA ASN A 62 -12.84 8.61 15.71
C ASN A 62 -14.32 8.16 15.66
N THR A 63 -14.62 6.86 15.71
CA THR A 63 -16.01 6.35 15.73
C THR A 63 -16.59 6.27 17.15
N PHE A 64 -17.90 6.49 17.27
CA PHE A 64 -18.62 6.37 18.55
C PHE A 64 -18.52 4.97 19.17
N VAL A 65 -18.46 3.92 18.36
CA VAL A 65 -18.33 2.52 18.82
C VAL A 65 -17.02 2.32 19.56
N PHE A 66 -15.93 2.90 19.06
CA PHE A 66 -14.63 2.85 19.73
C PHE A 66 -14.63 3.70 21.01
N GLN A 67 -15.22 4.91 20.97
CA GLN A 67 -15.33 5.80 22.13
C GLN A 67 -16.20 5.21 23.26
N ALA A 68 -17.19 4.40 22.92
CA ALA A 68 -18.03 3.67 23.89
C ALA A 68 -17.33 2.44 24.51
N GLY A 69 -16.09 2.14 24.13
CA GLY A 69 -15.32 1.00 24.67
C GLY A 69 -15.60 -0.34 23.98
N LEU A 70 -16.40 -0.38 22.90
CA LEU A 70 -16.73 -1.61 22.16
C LEU A 70 -15.65 -1.98 21.13
N VAL A 71 -14.38 -1.94 21.56
CA VAL A 71 -13.21 -2.17 20.69
C VAL A 71 -13.23 -3.58 20.09
N ASN A 72 -13.60 -4.61 20.88
CA ASN A 72 -13.69 -5.99 20.40
C ASN A 72 -14.71 -6.17 19.27
N LEU A 73 -15.83 -5.44 19.30
CA LEU A 73 -16.84 -5.46 18.24
C LEU A 73 -16.24 -4.92 16.93
N LEU A 74 -15.49 -3.82 17.03
CA LEU A 74 -14.86 -3.17 15.88
C LEU A 74 -13.80 -4.07 15.25
N PHE A 75 -12.93 -4.67 16.05
CA PHE A 75 -11.96 -5.64 15.55
C PHE A 75 -12.65 -6.84 14.89
N ASN A 76 -13.66 -7.44 15.51
CA ASN A 76 -14.38 -8.56 14.89
C ASN A 76 -15.00 -8.20 13.53
N LYS A 77 -15.47 -6.96 13.36
CA LYS A 77 -16.07 -6.49 12.11
C LYS A 77 -15.04 -6.14 11.03
N PHE A 78 -13.90 -5.54 11.40
CA PHE A 78 -12.91 -5.01 10.45
C PHE A 78 -11.60 -5.81 10.36
N LYS A 79 -11.51 -6.95 11.06
CA LYS A 79 -10.38 -7.89 11.00
C LYS A 79 -9.95 -8.22 9.58
N GLY A 80 -10.91 -8.45 8.68
CA GLY A 80 -10.64 -8.72 7.27
C GLY A 80 -9.90 -7.57 6.59
N THR A 81 -10.36 -6.33 6.76
CA THR A 81 -9.72 -5.14 6.17
C THR A 81 -8.31 -4.93 6.72
N ILE A 82 -8.11 -5.11 8.03
CA ILE A 82 -6.80 -4.97 8.68
C ILE A 82 -5.82 -6.04 8.19
N LEU A 83 -6.28 -7.30 8.12
CA LEU A 83 -5.44 -8.40 7.67
C LEU A 83 -5.08 -8.21 6.19
N LEU A 84 -6.06 -7.87 5.35
CA LEU A 84 -5.85 -7.64 3.92
C LEU A 84 -4.85 -6.50 3.68
N SER A 85 -4.96 -5.38 4.40
CA SER A 85 -4.05 -4.26 4.21
C SER A 85 -2.63 -4.56 4.71
N ALA A 86 -2.49 -5.30 5.80
CA ALA A 86 -1.19 -5.77 6.28
C ALA A 86 -0.54 -6.76 5.30
N THR A 87 -1.32 -7.72 4.78
CA THR A 87 -0.86 -8.67 3.76
C THR A 87 -0.45 -7.95 2.48
N TYR A 88 -1.24 -6.99 2.01
CA TYR A 88 -0.94 -6.19 0.83
C TYR A 88 0.39 -5.43 1.00
N LEU A 89 0.58 -4.72 2.11
CA LEU A 89 1.82 -3.99 2.39
C LEU A 89 3.03 -4.95 2.44
N ALA A 90 2.89 -6.11 3.07
CA ALA A 90 3.96 -7.11 3.14
C ALA A 90 4.34 -7.67 1.76
N LEU A 91 3.34 -7.95 0.90
CA LEU A 91 3.56 -8.40 -0.47
C LEU A 91 4.21 -7.31 -1.32
N SER A 92 3.78 -6.05 -1.19
CA SER A 92 4.37 -4.87 -1.86
C SER A 92 5.86 -4.74 -1.54
N ILE A 93 6.21 -4.69 -0.25
CA ILE A 93 7.60 -4.55 0.21
C ILE A 93 8.44 -5.75 -0.27
N SER A 94 7.91 -6.97 -0.14
CA SER A 94 8.62 -8.18 -0.59
C SER A 94 8.92 -8.12 -2.08
N PHE A 95 7.97 -7.64 -2.89
CA PHE A 95 8.13 -7.47 -4.31
C PHE A 95 9.18 -6.40 -4.63
N HIS A 96 9.10 -5.24 -4.00
CA HIS A 96 10.07 -4.16 -4.18
C HIS A 96 11.50 -4.60 -3.84
N VAL A 97 11.69 -5.28 -2.71
CA VAL A 97 12.99 -5.80 -2.27
C VAL A 97 13.55 -6.79 -3.29
N TRP A 98 12.73 -7.74 -3.77
CA TRP A 98 13.18 -8.75 -4.73
C TRP A 98 13.55 -8.11 -6.07
N VAL A 99 12.67 -7.26 -6.63
CA VAL A 99 12.92 -6.57 -7.91
C VAL A 99 14.19 -5.73 -7.84
N MET A 100 14.38 -4.98 -6.76
CA MET A 100 15.56 -4.13 -6.59
C MET A 100 16.83 -4.94 -6.44
N ASN A 101 16.80 -6.07 -5.72
CA ASN A 101 17.95 -6.96 -5.60
C ASN A 101 18.44 -7.46 -6.97
N LEU A 102 17.50 -7.86 -7.84
CA LEU A 102 17.83 -8.34 -9.19
C LEU A 102 18.36 -7.22 -10.11
N ARG A 103 17.78 -6.02 -10.03
CA ARG A 103 18.05 -4.93 -10.98
C ARG A 103 19.16 -3.98 -10.55
N TRP A 104 19.61 -4.04 -9.29
CA TRP A 104 20.59 -3.09 -8.75
C TRP A 104 21.93 -3.11 -9.50
N ARG A 105 22.40 -4.29 -9.91
CA ARG A 105 23.69 -4.46 -10.59
C ARG A 105 23.56 -4.56 -12.12
N ASP A 106 22.50 -5.19 -12.62
CA ASP A 106 22.30 -5.42 -14.06
C ASP A 106 20.89 -4.97 -14.51
N SER A 107 20.69 -3.66 -14.64
CA SER A 107 19.38 -3.07 -15.03
C SER A 107 18.94 -3.39 -16.46
N GLY A 108 19.87 -3.83 -17.32
CA GLY A 108 19.60 -4.18 -18.72
C GLY A 108 19.07 -5.59 -18.94
N ARG A 109 19.15 -6.47 -17.94
CA ARG A 109 18.77 -7.88 -18.09
C ARG A 109 17.29 -8.06 -17.78
N PHE A 110 16.56 -8.70 -18.69
CA PHE A 110 15.17 -9.09 -18.43
C PHE A 110 15.15 -10.31 -17.51
N VAL A 111 15.00 -10.09 -16.20
CA VAL A 111 14.97 -11.16 -15.20
C VAL A 111 13.60 -11.20 -14.53
N TRP A 112 12.75 -12.10 -15.01
CA TRP A 112 11.49 -12.47 -14.36
C TRP A 112 11.54 -13.94 -14.00
N THR A 113 11.60 -14.25 -12.71
CA THR A 113 11.50 -15.62 -12.21
C THR A 113 10.04 -15.98 -11.99
N GLU A 114 9.71 -17.27 -12.03
CA GLU A 114 8.36 -17.78 -11.74
C GLU A 114 7.83 -17.27 -10.38
N GLY A 115 8.70 -17.23 -9.36
CA GLY A 115 8.37 -16.68 -8.04
C GLY A 115 8.08 -15.18 -8.07
N LEU A 116 8.85 -14.41 -8.84
CA LEU A 116 8.64 -12.96 -8.97
C LEU A 116 7.33 -12.64 -9.73
N GLN A 117 7.01 -13.42 -10.78
CA GLN A 117 5.74 -13.29 -11.50
C GLN A 117 4.56 -13.65 -10.62
N THR A 118 4.68 -14.73 -9.84
CA THR A 118 3.65 -15.13 -8.87
C THR A 118 3.40 -14.01 -7.86
N LEU A 119 4.47 -13.46 -7.27
CA LEU A 119 4.38 -12.34 -6.32
C LEU A 119 3.78 -11.08 -6.97
N PHE A 120 4.17 -10.77 -8.21
CA PHE A 120 3.63 -9.65 -9.00
C PHE A 120 2.12 -9.76 -9.23
N VAL A 121 1.62 -10.96 -9.51
CA VAL A 121 0.20 -11.21 -9.73
C VAL A 121 -0.56 -11.13 -8.40
N PHE A 122 -0.10 -11.83 -7.36
CA PHE A 122 -0.77 -11.85 -6.06
C PHE A 122 -0.80 -10.48 -5.37
N GLN A 123 0.22 -9.65 -5.58
CA GLN A 123 0.22 -8.29 -5.06
C GLN A 123 -0.81 -7.38 -5.75
N ARG A 124 -1.35 -7.75 -6.92
CA ARG A 124 -2.33 -6.95 -7.68
C ARG A 124 -3.76 -7.50 -7.64
N LEU A 125 -3.99 -8.64 -6.97
CA LEU A 125 -5.31 -9.26 -6.78
C LEU A 125 -5.96 -8.75 -5.49
#